data_AF-A0A5R9IFD0-F1
#
_entry.id   AF-A0A5R9IFD0-F1
#
_cell.length_a   1.000
_cell.length_b   1.000
_cell.length_c   1.000
_cell.angle_alpha   90.00
_cell.angle_beta   90.00
_cell.angle_gamma   90.00
#
_symmetry.space_group_name_H-M   'P 1'
#
loop_
_entity.id
_entity.type
_entity.pdbx_description
1 polymer ?
#
loop_
_entity_poly.entity_id
_entity_poly.type
_entity_poly.pdbx_seq_one_letter_code
_entity_poly.pdbx_strand_id
1 'polypeptide(L)' 'NTSGSSTLSFPVVTDDRGQLNASVNYDVTDNFIVGIEGVNLTEERIDQYCVNQDALLCFVGLPDRRITIGASYRF' A
#
# COMPACT_ATOMS: atom_id res chain seq x y z
N ASN A 1 19.78 -5.86 -13.00
CA ASN A 1 18.71 -4.92 -12.65
C ASN A 1 17.67 -4.96 -13.76
N THR A 2 16.80 -5.96 -13.77
CA THR A 2 15.77 -6.13 -14.82
C THR A 2 14.43 -6.41 -14.17
N SER A 3 13.96 -5.45 -13.38
CA SER A 3 12.62 -5.41 -12.80
C SER A 3 11.62 -4.80 -13.79
N GLY A 4 11.60 -5.31 -15.03
CA GLY A 4 10.80 -4.71 -16.12
C GLY A 4 10.15 -5.72 -17.06
N SER A 5 10.25 -7.01 -16.75
CA SER A 5 9.67 -8.08 -17.55
C SER A 5 8.35 -8.50 -16.92
N SER A 6 7.25 -8.33 -17.65
CA SER A 6 5.94 -8.84 -17.25
C SER A 6 5.96 -10.36 -17.10
N THR A 7 4.89 -10.94 -16.55
CA THR A 7 4.59 -12.39 -16.61
C THR A 7 4.66 -12.95 -18.03
N LEU A 8 4.59 -12.07 -19.04
CA LEU A 8 4.60 -12.36 -20.47
C LEU A 8 5.87 -11.85 -21.20
N SER A 9 6.93 -11.46 -20.47
CA SER A 9 8.19 -10.92 -21.02
C SER A 9 8.08 -9.63 -21.84
N PHE A 10 7.00 -8.86 -21.63
CA PHE A 10 6.85 -7.52 -22.19
C PHE A 10 7.29 -6.45 -21.18
N PRO A 11 7.71 -5.26 -21.65
CA PRO A 11 7.91 -4.12 -20.76
C PRO A 11 6.61 -3.81 -20.00
N VAL A 12 6.74 -3.46 -18.71
CA VAL A 12 5.61 -3.19 -17.82
C VAL A 12 5.45 -1.68 -17.59
N VAL A 13 4.22 -1.20 -17.65
CA VAL A 13 3.82 0.15 -17.25
C VAL A 13 2.90 0.01 -16.03
N THR A 14 3.21 0.69 -14.93
CA THR A 14 2.35 0.69 -13.73
C THR A 14 1.43 1.89 -13.80
N ASP A 15 0.14 1.67 -13.54
CA ASP A 15 -0.84 2.73 -13.58
C ASP A 15 -0.74 3.66 -12.37
N ASP A 16 -1.28 4.86 -12.53
CA ASP A 16 -1.34 5.85 -11.46
C ASP A 16 -2.28 5.37 -10.35
N ARG A 17 -1.85 5.55 -9.10
CA ARG A 17 -2.62 5.13 -7.93
C ARG A 17 -2.44 6.10 -6.76
N GLY A 18 -3.54 6.42 -6.07
CA GLY A 18 -3.60 7.17 -4.81
C GLY A 18 -4.03 6.33 -3.60
N GLN A 19 -3.10 6.14 -2.66
CA GLN A 19 -3.42 5.51 -1.37
C GLN A 19 -3.79 6.54 -0.29
N LEU A 20 -4.91 6.30 0.39
CA LEU A 20 -5.27 7.02 1.62
C LEU A 20 -4.83 6.23 2.85
N ASN A 21 -3.95 6.83 3.65
CA ASN A 21 -3.52 6.28 4.94
C ASN A 21 -3.96 7.24 6.06
N ALA A 22 -4.33 6.69 7.21
CA ALA A 22 -4.71 7.48 8.38
C ALA A 22 -4.17 6.84 9.66
N SER A 23 -3.82 7.67 10.64
CA SER A 23 -3.44 7.22 11.97
C SER A 23 -4.14 8.05 13.04
N VAL A 24 -4.44 7.40 14.17
CA VAL A 24 -4.98 8.05 15.37
C VAL A 24 -4.16 7.56 16.54
N ASN A 25 -3.61 8.49 17.31
CA ASN A 25 -2.85 8.22 18.53
C ASN A 25 -3.52 8.91 19.71
N TYR A 26 -3.49 8.25 20.86
CA TYR A 26 -4.05 8.76 22.10
C TYR A 26 -3.07 8.55 23.25
N ASP A 27 -2.76 9.65 23.93
CA ASP A 27 -1.93 9.67 25.12
C ASP A 27 -2.81 9.30 26.32
N VAL A 28 -2.65 8.06 26.79
CA VAL A 28 -3.43 7.54 27.93
C VAL A 28 -2.86 8.11 29.23
N THR A 29 -1.54 8.19 29.33
CA THR A 29 -0.79 8.87 30.40
C THR A 29 0.48 9.49 29.82
N ASP A 30 1.21 10.29 30.61
CA ASP A 30 2.49 10.90 30.21
C ASP A 30 3.56 9.87 29.77
N ASN A 31 3.39 8.61 30.19
CA ASN A 31 4.31 7.50 29.93
C ASN A 31 3.74 6.44 29.00
N PHE A 32 2.46 6.52 28.60
CA PHE A 32 1.77 5.46 27.86
C PHE A 32 0.90 6.00 26.72
N ILE A 33 1.19 5.53 25.51
CA ILE A 33 0.51 5.96 24.28
C ILE A 33 -0.04 4.73 23.57
N VAL A 34 -1.27 4.82 23.08
CA VAL A 34 -1.86 3.83 22.18
C VAL A 34 -2.14 4.45 20.83
N GLY A 35 -2.14 3.64 19.78
CA GLY A 35 -2.39 4.10 18.43
C GLY A 35 -3.00 3.05 17.54
N ILE A 36 -3.72 3.52 16.54
CA ILE A 36 -4.23 2.73 15.43
C ILE A 36 -3.77 3.38 14.12
N GLU A 37 -3.30 2.56 13.20
CA GLU A 37 -2.85 2.97 11.86
C GLU A 37 -3.62 2.17 10.82
N GLY A 38 -4.22 2.87 9.86
CA GLY A 38 -4.89 2.32 8.70
C GLY A 38 -4.10 2.65 7.43
N VAL A 39 -3.71 1.62 6.69
CA VAL A 39 -3.01 1.73 5.41
C VAL A 39 -3.92 1.25 4.28
N ASN A 40 -3.92 1.98 3.17
CA ASN A 40 -4.74 1.73 1.99
C ASN A 40 -6.25 1.67 2.30
N LEU A 41 -6.79 2.71 2.94
CA LEU A 41 -8.19 2.76 3.35
C LEU A 41 -9.17 2.65 2.18
N THR A 42 -8.77 3.16 1.01
CA THR A 42 -9.50 3.09 -0.26
C THR A 42 -9.41 1.74 -0.97
N GLU A 43 -8.66 0.78 -0.42
CA GLU A 43 -8.42 -0.55 -1.03
C GLU A 43 -7.92 -0.47 -2.46
N GLU A 44 -7.09 0.54 -2.75
CA GLU A 44 -6.65 0.76 -4.11
C GLU A 44 -5.66 -0.33 -4.55
N ARG A 45 -5.89 -0.84 -5.75
CA ARG A 45 -5.11 -1.90 -6.37
C ARG A 45 -3.86 -1.34 -7.04
N ILE A 46 -2.95 -2.22 -7.43
CA ILE A 46 -1.79 -1.88 -8.26
C ILE A 46 -1.98 -2.57 -9.58
N ASP A 47 -2.39 -1.82 -10.61
CA ASP A 47 -2.59 -2.37 -11.94
C ASP A 47 -1.34 -2.12 -12.80
N GLN A 48 -0.87 -3.18 -13.44
CA GLN A 48 0.32 -3.14 -14.28
C GLN A 48 -0.02 -3.66 -15.68
N TYR A 49 0.24 -2.85 -16.68
CA TYR A 49 -0.07 -3.11 -18.09
C TYR A 49 1.17 -3.49 -18.89
N CYS A 50 0.97 -4.28 -19.95
CA CYS A 50 2.01 -4.79 -20.83
C CYS A 50 2.14 -3.85 -22.02
N VAL A 51 3.38 -3.49 -22.38
CA VAL A 51 3.73 -2.68 -23.57
C VAL A 51 3.34 -1.20 -23.45
N ASN A 52 2.11 -0.88 -23.09
CA ASN A 52 1.61 0.48 -22.93
C ASN A 52 0.51 0.56 -21.85
N GLN A 53 0.23 1.77 -21.36
CA GLN A 53 -0.86 2.03 -20.42
C GLN A 53 -2.22 1.70 -21.07
N ASP A 54 -3.17 1.18 -20.28
CA ASP A 54 -4.49 0.67 -20.71
C ASP A 54 -4.47 -0.50 -21.72
N ALA A 55 -3.34 -1.18 -21.88
CA ALA A 55 -3.22 -2.34 -22.75
C ALA A 55 -3.62 -3.65 -22.03
N LEU A 56 -2.95 -4.76 -22.37
CA LEU A 56 -3.13 -6.02 -21.66
C LEU A 56 -2.64 -5.90 -20.22
N LEU A 57 -3.49 -6.21 -19.24
CA LEU A 57 -3.11 -6.33 -17.83
C LEU A 57 -2.09 -7.48 -17.65
N CYS A 58 -0.87 -7.14 -17.24
CA CYS A 58 0.21 -8.10 -16.96
C CYS A 58 0.11 -8.69 -15.55
N PHE A 59 -0.25 -7.85 -14.59
CA PHE A 59 -0.19 -8.16 -13.17
C PHE A 59 -1.11 -7.22 -12.40
N VAL A 60 -1.74 -7.76 -11.36
CA VAL A 60 -2.52 -6.97 -10.41
C VAL A 60 -1.99 -7.25 -9.01
N GLY A 61 -1.43 -6.22 -8.38
CA GLY A 61 -1.13 -6.23 -6.97
C GLY A 61 -2.39 -5.95 -6.17
N LEU A 62 -2.68 -6.79 -5.19
CA LEU A 62 -3.78 -6.65 -4.24
C LEU A 62 -3.22 -6.29 -2.86
N PRO A 63 -2.72 -5.07 -2.64
CA PRO A 63 -2.41 -4.63 -1.30
C PRO A 63 -3.71 -4.39 -0.54
N ASP A 64 -4.20 -5.39 0.19
CA ASP A 64 -5.40 -5.24 1.01
C ASP A 64 -5.23 -4.11 2.06
N ARG A 65 -6.36 -3.51 2.44
CA ARG A 65 -6.40 -2.54 3.55
C ARG A 65 -5.86 -3.21 4.81
N ARG A 66 -4.89 -2.57 5.45
CA ARG A 66 -4.28 -3.08 6.69
C ARG A 66 -4.57 -2.13 7.84
N ILE A 67 -4.96 -2.70 8.97
CA ILE A 67 -5.14 -1.98 10.24
C ILE A 67 -4.12 -2.53 11.24
N THR A 68 -3.35 -1.65 11.87
CA THR A 68 -2.33 -1.98 12.86
C THR A 68 -2.63 -1.26 14.15
N ILE A 69 -2.60 -1.98 15.27
CA ILE A 69 -2.82 -1.44 16.60
C ILE A 69 -1.50 -1.54 17.35
N GLY A 70 -1.08 -0.45 18.00
CA GLY A 70 0.18 -0.35 18.71
C GLY A 70 0.02 0.33 20.06
N ALA A 71 0.95 0.01 20.96
CA ALA A 71 1.09 0.68 22.24
C ALA A 71 2.59 0.91 22.53
N SER A 72 2.92 2.03 23.16
CA SER A 72 4.29 2.41 23.50
C SER A 72 4.34 2.91 24.94
N TYR A 73 5.37 2.50 25.68
CA TYR A 73 5.59 2.90 27.07
C TYR A 73 6.99 3.47 27.25
N ARG A 74 7.09 4.58 27.99
CA ARG A 74 8.35 5.25 28.32
C ARG A 74 8.65 5.14 29.81
N PHE A 75 9.82 4.58 30.15
CA PHE A 75 10.35 4.45 31.50
C PHE A 75 11.09 5.71 31.96
#